data_AF-H0H0B4-F1
#
_entry.id   AF-H0H0B4-F1
#
_cell.length_a   1.000
_cell.length_b   1.000
_cell.length_c   1.000
_cell.angle_alpha   90.00
_cell.angle_beta   90.00
_cell.angle_gamma   90.00
#
_symmetry.space_group_name_H-M   'P 1'
#
loop_
_entity.id
_entity.type
_entity.pdbx_description
1 polymer ?
#
loop_
_entity_poly.entity_id
_entity_poly.type
_entity_poly.pdbx_seq_one_letter_code
_entity_poly.pdbx_strand_id
1 'polypeptide(L)'
;MGSKAQELTIEEIEKMKQESLSSKEIIDKIIKSHKSFHNKTVYSQEKYLNRKKQKFAKYFTVEYLSSSNLLQFLIDKGDIQRVLDMSQESMGMLLNLANIQSGGSYLCMDETGGLLVYFLLERMFGGDNGSKSKGKVVVIHENEHANLDLLKFANYSEKFIKEHVHTISLLVFF
;
A
#
# COMPACT_ATOMS: atom_id res chain seq x y z
N MET A 1 34.76 -13.51 9.46
CA MET A 1 34.50 -14.79 10.14
C MET A 1 33.30 -15.60 9.58
N GLY A 2 32.35 -15.01 8.82
CA GLY A 2 31.16 -15.74 8.36
C GLY A 2 31.22 -16.45 7.00
N SER A 3 32.25 -16.24 6.17
CA SER A 3 32.25 -16.77 4.78
C SER A 3 32.69 -18.24 4.65
N LYS A 4 33.34 -18.84 5.68
CA LYS A 4 33.79 -20.25 5.63
C LYS A 4 32.75 -21.27 6.11
N ALA A 5 31.62 -20.81 6.65
CA ALA A 5 30.58 -21.69 7.20
C ALA A 5 29.61 -22.23 6.14
N GLN A 6 29.52 -21.55 4.99
CA GLN A 6 28.65 -21.91 3.87
C GLN A 6 29.50 -22.56 2.77
N GLU A 7 29.21 -23.81 2.45
CA GLU A 7 29.96 -24.53 1.40
C GLU A 7 29.43 -24.23 -0.01
N LEU A 8 28.12 -24.06 -0.16
CA LEU A 8 27.51 -23.73 -1.45
C LEU A 8 27.93 -22.33 -1.93
N THR A 9 28.49 -22.29 -3.13
CA THR A 9 28.86 -21.05 -3.83
C THR A 9 27.65 -20.34 -4.42
N ILE A 10 27.81 -19.07 -4.78
CA ILE A 10 26.74 -18.29 -5.43
C ILE A 10 26.43 -18.86 -6.81
N GLU A 11 27.45 -19.29 -7.55
CA GLU A 11 27.32 -19.87 -8.89
C GLU A 11 26.48 -21.16 -8.87
N GLU A 12 26.72 -22.06 -7.91
CA GLU A 12 25.91 -23.26 -7.72
C GLU A 12 24.45 -22.92 -7.40
N ILE A 13 24.21 -21.88 -6.60
CA ILE A 13 22.84 -21.44 -6.26
C ILE A 13 22.13 -20.86 -7.49
N GLU A 14 22.82 -20.07 -8.32
CA GLU A 14 22.24 -19.57 -9.57
C GLU A 14 21.95 -20.71 -10.55
N LYS A 15 22.82 -21.71 -10.63
CA LYS A 15 22.56 -22.92 -11.43
C LYS A 15 21.31 -23.66 -10.96
N MET A 16 21.11 -23.82 -9.65
CA MET A 16 19.89 -24.45 -9.13
C MET A 16 18.62 -23.66 -9.47
N LYS A 17 18.68 -22.32 -9.54
CA LYS A 17 17.54 -21.52 -10.00
C LYS A 17 17.24 -21.74 -11.49
N GLN A 18 18.28 -21.86 -12.31
CA GLN A 18 18.14 -22.14 -13.75
C GLN A 18 17.59 -23.55 -14.01
N GLU A 19 17.97 -24.53 -13.19
CA GLU A 19 17.45 -25.91 -13.20
C GLU A 19 16.00 -26.02 -12.69
N SER A 20 15.31 -24.91 -12.42
CA SER A 20 13.91 -24.85 -11.95
C SER A 20 13.65 -25.61 -10.64
N LEU A 21 14.66 -25.72 -9.76
CA LEU A 21 14.41 -26.22 -8.41
C LEU A 21 13.46 -25.27 -7.67
N SER A 22 12.58 -25.84 -6.86
CA SER A 22 11.70 -25.04 -6.02
C SER A 22 12.51 -24.20 -5.04
N SER A 23 12.01 -23.02 -4.70
CA SER A 23 12.65 -22.13 -3.71
C SER A 23 12.89 -22.85 -2.38
N LYS A 24 11.99 -23.78 -2.01
CA LYS A 24 12.10 -24.61 -0.82
C LYS A 24 13.30 -25.56 -0.89
N GLU A 25 13.48 -26.28 -1.99
CA GLU A 25 14.61 -27.20 -2.17
C GLU A 25 15.96 -26.47 -2.19
N ILE A 26 16.02 -25.29 -2.80
CA ILE A 26 17.22 -24.44 -2.79
C ILE A 26 17.57 -24.04 -1.35
N ILE A 27 16.58 -23.61 -0.57
CA ILE A 27 16.77 -23.23 0.84
C ILE A 27 17.22 -24.44 1.67
N ASP A 28 16.61 -25.61 1.48
CA ASP A 28 16.96 -26.84 2.19
C ASP A 28 18.41 -27.27 1.89
N LYS A 29 18.83 -27.21 0.62
CA LYS A 29 20.23 -27.47 0.22
C LYS A 29 21.18 -26.46 0.87
N ILE A 30 20.83 -25.18 0.89
CA ILE A 30 21.62 -24.12 1.54
C ILE A 30 21.79 -24.40 3.04
N ILE A 31 20.75 -24.81 3.75
CA ILE A 31 20.83 -25.11 5.19
C ILE A 31 21.70 -26.34 5.44
N LYS A 32 21.52 -27.41 4.67
CA LYS A 32 22.31 -28.64 4.78
C LYS A 32 23.80 -28.39 4.56
N SER A 33 24.16 -27.47 3.67
CA SER A 33 25.56 -27.08 3.39
C SER A 33 26.20 -26.15 4.44
N HIS A 34 25.47 -25.78 5.50
CA HIS A 34 25.95 -24.81 6.50
C HIS A 34 26.51 -25.52 7.75
N LYS A 35 27.84 -25.59 7.86
CA LYS A 35 28.59 -26.42 8.84
C LYS A 35 28.17 -26.26 10.30
N SER A 36 27.86 -25.03 10.71
CA SER A 36 27.56 -24.71 12.12
C SER A 36 26.08 -24.35 12.34
N PHE A 37 25.19 -24.74 11.43
CA PHE A 37 23.76 -24.40 11.56
C PHE A 37 23.16 -25.03 12.83
N HIS A 38 23.46 -26.30 13.08
CA HIS A 38 23.00 -27.04 14.25
C HIS A 38 23.55 -26.49 15.58
N ASN A 39 24.71 -25.83 15.55
CA ASN A 39 25.32 -25.22 16.74
C ASN A 39 24.70 -23.86 17.09
N LYS A 40 23.79 -23.34 16.26
CA LYS A 40 23.07 -22.10 16.53
C LYS A 40 21.91 -22.35 17.47
N THR A 41 21.58 -21.36 18.29
CA THR A 41 20.32 -21.32 19.05
C THR A 41 19.11 -21.37 18.11
N VAL A 42 17.97 -21.82 18.62
CA VAL A 42 16.71 -21.90 17.85
C VAL A 42 16.37 -20.56 17.19
N TYR A 43 16.44 -19.45 17.93
CA TYR A 43 16.21 -18.10 17.38
C TYR A 43 17.20 -17.72 16.26
N SER A 44 18.46 -18.14 16.37
CA SER A 44 19.47 -17.89 15.35
C SER A 44 19.25 -18.73 14.09
N GLN A 45 18.71 -19.94 14.24
CA GLN A 45 18.30 -20.80 13.13
C GLN A 45 17.09 -20.20 12.40
N GLU A 46 16.05 -19.79 13.12
CA GLU A 46 14.87 -19.12 12.55
C GLU A 46 15.22 -17.81 11.82
N LYS A 47 16.04 -16.95 12.45
CA LYS A 47 16.53 -15.72 11.80
C LYS A 47 17.28 -16.02 10.50
N TYR A 48 18.12 -17.07 10.49
CA TYR A 48 18.83 -17.49 9.29
C TYR A 48 17.87 -17.99 8.20
N LEU A 49 16.89 -18.82 8.58
CA LEU A 49 15.84 -19.33 7.71
C LEU A 49 15.02 -18.21 7.07
N ASN A 50 14.53 -17.26 7.87
CA ASN A 50 13.73 -16.14 7.40
C ASN A 50 14.50 -15.29 6.38
N ARG A 51 15.78 -15.01 6.64
CA ARG A 51 16.65 -14.32 5.67
C ARG A 51 16.81 -15.09 4.36
N LYS A 52 16.90 -16.42 4.40
CA LYS A 52 17.01 -17.26 3.20
C LYS A 52 15.68 -17.31 2.43
N LYS A 53 14.55 -17.44 3.13
CA LYS A 53 13.22 -17.31 2.54
C LYS A 53 13.05 -15.98 1.83
N GLN A 54 13.33 -14.85 2.49
CA GLN A 54 13.25 -13.52 1.87
C GLN A 54 14.14 -13.38 0.61
N LYS A 55 15.31 -14.01 0.59
CA LYS A 55 16.24 -13.93 -0.55
C LYS A 55 15.85 -14.83 -1.72
N PHE A 56 15.36 -16.04 -1.45
CA PHE A 56 15.22 -17.10 -2.45
C PHE A 56 13.77 -17.48 -2.75
N ALA A 57 12.86 -17.38 -1.78
CA ALA A 57 11.43 -17.55 -1.98
C ALA A 57 10.79 -16.18 -2.23
N LYS A 58 10.97 -15.67 -3.46
CA LYS A 58 10.28 -14.46 -3.90
C LYS A 58 8.82 -14.80 -4.21
N TYR A 59 7.90 -14.16 -3.50
CA TYR A 59 6.47 -14.19 -3.79
C TYR A 59 5.94 -12.77 -3.69
N PHE A 60 4.78 -12.53 -4.28
CA PHE A 60 4.05 -11.29 -4.15
C PHE A 60 2.62 -11.61 -3.75
N THR A 61 1.96 -10.63 -3.12
CA THR A 61 0.56 -10.70 -2.77
C THR A 61 -0.18 -9.63 -3.55
N VAL A 62 -1.33 -9.99 -4.12
CA VAL A 62 -2.24 -9.04 -4.76
C VAL A 62 -3.30 -8.67 -3.73
N GLU A 63 -3.39 -7.39 -3.45
CA GLU A 63 -4.35 -6.83 -2.49
C GLU A 63 -5.30 -5.88 -3.20
N TYR A 64 -6.51 -5.72 -2.67
CA TYR A 64 -7.38 -4.63 -3.08
C TYR A 64 -6.70 -3.29 -2.79
N LEU A 65 -6.77 -2.35 -3.73
CA LEU A 65 -6.28 -0.99 -3.52
C LEU A 65 -7.30 -0.25 -2.66
N SER A 66 -7.18 -0.39 -1.34
CA SER A 66 -7.95 0.39 -0.37
C SER A 66 -7.29 1.75 -0.14
N SER A 67 -8.01 2.68 0.50
CA SER A 67 -7.44 3.95 0.94
C SER A 67 -6.23 3.77 1.87
N SER A 68 -6.26 2.81 2.80
CA SER A 68 -5.11 2.47 3.65
C SER A 68 -3.92 1.93 2.85
N ASN A 69 -4.17 1.05 1.88
CA ASN A 69 -3.10 0.49 1.05
C ASN A 69 -2.49 1.55 0.12
N LEU A 70 -3.29 2.50 -0.37
CA LEU A 70 -2.78 3.63 -1.15
C LEU A 70 -1.91 4.56 -0.31
N LEU A 71 -2.33 4.86 0.94
CA LEU A 71 -1.50 5.61 1.88
C LEU A 71 -0.18 4.90 2.13
N GLN A 72 -0.22 3.60 2.46
CA GLN A 72 0.99 2.81 2.70
C GLN A 72 1.93 2.80 1.48
N PHE A 73 1.37 2.65 0.28
CA PHE A 73 2.15 2.71 -0.96
C PHE A 73 2.87 4.06 -1.12
N LEU A 74 2.20 5.19 -0.82
CA LEU A 74 2.82 6.51 -0.89
C LEU A 74 3.94 6.68 0.15
N ILE A 75 3.75 6.14 1.35
CA ILE A 75 4.78 6.12 2.40
C ILE A 75 5.99 5.30 1.94
N ASP A 76 5.78 4.07 1.45
CA ASP A 76 6.84 3.18 0.99
C ASP A 76 7.60 3.76 -0.21
N LYS A 77 6.92 4.54 -1.06
CA LYS A 77 7.50 5.27 -2.18
C LYS A 77 8.34 6.48 -1.76
N GLY A 78 8.19 6.95 -0.51
CA GLY A 78 8.88 8.12 0.01
C GLY A 78 8.13 9.44 -0.15
N ASP A 79 6.85 9.41 -0.53
CA ASP A 79 5.99 10.59 -0.72
C ASP A 79 5.34 11.06 0.61
N ILE A 80 5.99 10.85 1.76
CA ILE A 80 5.42 11.13 3.09
C ILE A 80 5.04 12.60 3.29
N GLN A 81 5.87 13.53 2.79
CA GLN A 81 5.61 14.96 2.89
C GLN A 81 4.42 15.40 2.03
N ARG A 82 4.19 14.73 0.89
CA ARG A 82 3.03 14.99 0.03
C ARG A 82 1.72 14.64 0.73
N VAL A 83 1.71 13.58 1.54
CA VAL A 83 0.54 13.18 2.33
C VAL A 83 0.51 13.86 3.71
N LEU A 84 1.28 14.93 3.90
CA LEU A 84 1.29 15.74 5.14
C LEU A 84 1.59 14.90 6.39
N ASP A 85 2.44 13.87 6.27
CA ASP A 85 2.82 12.96 7.35
C ASP A 85 1.64 12.27 8.05
N MET A 86 0.51 12.09 7.34
CA MET A 86 -0.68 11.44 7.89
C MET A 86 -0.49 9.93 8.06
N SER A 87 -1.12 9.37 9.09
CA SER A 87 -1.13 7.93 9.37
C SER A 87 -2.51 7.31 9.18
N GLN A 88 -2.56 5.98 9.08
CA GLN A 88 -3.80 5.23 8.93
C GLN A 88 -4.75 5.46 10.13
N GLU A 89 -4.21 5.52 11.34
CA GLU A 89 -4.98 5.71 12.58
C GLU A 89 -5.61 7.10 12.61
N SER A 90 -4.84 8.13 12.26
CA SER A 90 -5.30 9.53 12.17
C SER A 90 -6.44 9.67 11.16
N MET A 91 -6.31 9.06 9.98
CA MET A 91 -7.37 9.07 8.97
C MET A 91 -8.61 8.28 9.42
N GLY A 92 -8.42 7.12 10.05
CA GLY A 92 -9.52 6.34 10.62
C GLY A 92 -10.30 7.12 11.68
N MET A 93 -9.59 7.85 12.55
CA MET A 93 -10.18 8.71 13.57
C MET A 93 -10.92 9.90 12.94
N LEU A 94 -10.31 10.57 11.95
CA LEU A 94 -10.90 11.69 11.21
C LEU A 94 -12.25 11.29 10.61
N LEU A 95 -12.31 10.16 9.90
CA LEU A 95 -13.54 9.69 9.25
C LEU A 95 -14.67 9.44 10.26
N ASN A 96 -14.33 8.97 11.47
CA ASN A 96 -15.30 8.69 12.51
C ASN A 96 -15.74 9.98 13.24
N LEU A 97 -14.80 10.87 13.57
CA LEU A 97 -15.09 12.16 14.20
C LEU A 97 -15.95 13.06 13.30
N ALA A 98 -15.65 13.08 12.00
CA ALA A 98 -16.42 13.81 11.00
C ALA A 98 -17.76 13.11 10.65
N ASN A 99 -18.01 11.92 11.22
CA ASN A 99 -19.21 11.12 10.98
C ASN A 99 -19.50 10.93 9.48
N ILE A 100 -18.49 10.46 8.74
CA ILE A 100 -18.60 10.20 7.31
C ILE A 100 -19.52 9.00 7.05
N GLN A 101 -20.56 9.22 6.26
CA GLN A 101 -21.63 8.28 5.92
C GLN A 101 -22.01 8.42 4.44
N SER A 102 -22.52 7.34 3.85
CA SER A 102 -22.82 7.24 2.42
C SER A 102 -23.79 8.30 1.87
N GLY A 103 -24.69 8.83 2.71
CA GLY A 103 -25.69 9.83 2.32
C GLY A 103 -25.28 11.28 2.57
N GLY A 104 -24.14 11.53 3.21
CA GLY A 104 -23.74 12.89 3.61
C GLY A 104 -23.21 13.72 2.45
N SER A 105 -23.35 15.04 2.57
CA SER A 105 -22.70 16.02 1.68
C SER A 105 -21.63 16.75 2.48
N TYR A 106 -20.37 16.49 2.16
CA TYR A 106 -19.22 16.93 2.94
C TYR A 106 -18.43 18.00 2.19
N LEU A 107 -18.05 19.06 2.91
CA LEU A 107 -17.09 20.03 2.43
C LEU A 107 -15.68 19.54 2.76
N CYS A 108 -14.77 19.55 1.79
CA CYS A 108 -13.43 19.01 1.93
C CYS A 108 -12.41 19.98 1.33
N MET A 109 -11.26 20.14 1.98
CA MET A 109 -10.08 20.77 1.40
C MET A 109 -8.95 19.74 1.47
N ASP A 110 -8.32 19.44 0.34
CA ASP A 110 -7.37 18.34 0.22
C ASP A 110 -6.15 18.77 -0.61
N GLU A 111 -4.99 18.87 0.03
CA GLU A 111 -3.70 19.20 -0.60
C GLU A 111 -2.83 17.96 -0.91
N THR A 112 -3.32 16.76 -0.64
CA THR A 112 -2.54 15.52 -0.81
C THR A 112 -2.57 14.96 -2.24
N GLY A 113 -3.30 15.63 -3.13
CA GLY A 113 -3.58 15.15 -4.49
C GLY A 113 -4.78 14.20 -4.56
N GLY A 114 -5.70 14.28 -3.59
CA GLY A 114 -6.96 13.52 -3.57
C GLY A 114 -6.97 12.30 -2.64
N LEU A 115 -5.98 12.13 -1.75
CA LEU A 115 -5.94 10.98 -0.84
C LEU A 115 -7.07 11.07 0.20
N LEU A 116 -7.28 12.25 0.81
CA LEU A 116 -8.37 12.44 1.77
C LEU A 116 -9.72 12.23 1.08
N VAL A 117 -9.90 12.79 -0.13
CA VAL A 117 -11.10 12.54 -0.94
C VAL A 117 -11.30 11.03 -1.17
N TYR A 118 -10.23 10.29 -1.46
CA TYR A 118 -10.31 8.84 -1.63
C TYR A 118 -10.71 8.10 -0.34
N PHE A 119 -10.17 8.49 0.83
CA PHE A 119 -10.61 7.95 2.13
C PHE A 119 -12.10 8.18 2.38
N LEU A 120 -12.63 9.36 2.02
CA LEU A 120 -14.05 9.67 2.13
C LEU A 120 -14.88 8.77 1.19
N LEU A 121 -14.50 8.68 -0.09
CA LEU A 121 -15.22 7.87 -1.07
C LEU A 121 -15.24 6.38 -0.70
N GLU A 122 -14.10 5.81 -0.29
CA GLU A 122 -14.03 4.43 0.18
C GLU A 122 -14.95 4.18 1.38
N ARG A 123 -15.04 5.13 2.32
CA ARG A 123 -15.97 5.02 3.45
C ARG A 123 -17.44 5.13 3.02
N MET A 124 -17.73 6.05 2.10
CA MET A 124 -19.09 6.35 1.66
C MET A 124 -19.64 5.26 0.74
N PHE A 125 -18.82 4.66 -0.10
CA PHE A 125 -19.27 3.81 -1.22
C PHE A 125 -18.54 2.48 -1.33
N GLY A 126 -17.41 2.28 -0.63
CA GLY A 126 -16.70 0.99 -0.59
C GLY A 126 -16.27 0.46 -1.96
N GLY A 127 -15.78 1.33 -2.84
CA GLY A 127 -15.43 0.97 -4.22
C GLY A 127 -16.61 0.65 -5.16
N ASP A 128 -17.86 0.73 -4.71
CA ASP A 128 -19.03 0.37 -5.52
C ASP A 128 -19.47 1.52 -6.44
N ASN A 129 -19.17 1.38 -7.74
CA ASN A 129 -19.61 2.29 -8.80
C ASN A 129 -21.13 2.27 -9.04
N GLY A 130 -21.84 1.23 -8.59
CA GLY A 130 -23.29 1.06 -8.72
C GLY A 130 -24.08 1.47 -7.49
N SER A 131 -23.43 2.11 -6.51
CA SER A 131 -24.07 2.51 -5.25
C SER A 131 -25.26 3.43 -5.50
N LYS A 132 -26.36 3.18 -4.77
CA LYS A 132 -27.57 4.01 -4.82
C LYS A 132 -27.51 5.24 -3.91
N SER A 133 -26.47 5.34 -3.09
CA SER A 133 -26.28 6.43 -2.15
C SER A 133 -26.00 7.73 -2.89
N LYS A 134 -26.58 8.83 -2.42
CA LYS A 134 -26.49 10.16 -3.08
C LYS A 134 -25.49 11.10 -2.42
N GLY A 135 -24.60 10.58 -1.57
CA GLY A 135 -23.61 11.38 -0.86
C GLY A 135 -22.66 12.10 -1.81
N LYS A 136 -22.07 13.19 -1.34
CA LYS A 136 -21.21 14.05 -2.15
C LYS A 136 -20.03 14.56 -1.36
N VAL A 137 -18.91 14.76 -2.04
CA VAL A 137 -17.73 15.46 -1.53
C VAL A 137 -17.52 16.71 -2.38
N VAL A 138 -17.67 17.87 -1.77
CA VAL A 138 -17.42 19.17 -2.39
C VAL A 138 -16.01 19.59 -1.99
N VAL A 139 -15.09 19.54 -2.95
CA VAL A 139 -13.67 19.86 -2.77
C VAL A 139 -13.45 21.34 -3.06
N ILE A 140 -13.10 22.08 -2.02
CA ILE A 140 -12.59 23.44 -2.14
C ILE A 140 -11.08 23.37 -2.40
N HIS A 141 -10.59 24.13 -3.38
CA HIS A 141 -9.18 24.17 -3.73
C HIS A 141 -8.68 25.59 -4.04
N GLU A 142 -7.39 25.81 -3.85
CA GLU A 142 -6.77 27.13 -4.03
C GLU A 142 -6.54 27.50 -5.50
N ASN A 143 -6.20 26.50 -6.32
CA ASN A 143 -5.84 26.71 -7.72
C ASN A 143 -7.07 26.83 -8.64
N GLU A 144 -6.85 27.09 -9.93
CA GLU A 144 -7.92 27.07 -10.94
C GLU A 144 -8.59 25.69 -11.07
N HIS A 145 -7.82 24.62 -10.85
CA HIS A 145 -8.29 23.24 -10.88
C HIS A 145 -7.85 22.48 -9.63
N ALA A 146 -8.71 21.58 -9.15
CA ALA A 146 -8.37 20.69 -8.03
C ALA A 146 -7.29 19.69 -8.44
N ASN A 147 -6.32 19.43 -7.56
CA ASN A 147 -5.39 18.33 -7.73
C ASN A 147 -5.99 17.06 -7.09
N LEU A 148 -6.58 16.19 -7.92
CA LEU A 148 -7.19 14.92 -7.52
C LEU A 148 -6.57 13.71 -8.25
N ASP A 149 -5.29 13.83 -8.64
CA ASP A 149 -4.58 12.86 -9.45
C ASP A 149 -4.56 11.44 -8.88
N LEU A 150 -4.67 11.27 -7.56
CA LEU A 150 -4.69 9.94 -6.94
C LEU A 150 -5.97 9.16 -7.25
N LEU A 151 -7.06 9.83 -7.60
CA LEU A 151 -8.33 9.16 -7.97
C LEU A 151 -8.21 8.34 -9.26
N LYS A 152 -7.17 8.54 -10.08
CA LYS A 152 -6.90 7.66 -11.23
C LYS A 152 -6.59 6.21 -10.83
N PHE A 153 -6.20 5.97 -9.57
CA PHE A 153 -5.96 4.64 -9.03
C PHE A 153 -7.17 4.05 -8.31
N ALA A 154 -8.20 4.86 -8.04
CA ALA A 154 -9.33 4.53 -7.17
C ALA A 154 -10.36 3.55 -7.78
N ASN A 155 -10.18 3.14 -9.04
CA ASN A 155 -11.11 2.29 -9.79
C ASN A 155 -12.56 2.80 -9.84
N TYR A 156 -12.77 4.11 -9.61
CA TYR A 156 -14.04 4.78 -9.85
C TYR A 156 -14.14 5.25 -11.30
N SER A 157 -15.31 5.04 -11.90
CA SER A 157 -15.63 5.54 -13.23
C SER A 157 -15.75 7.06 -13.25
N GLU A 158 -15.45 7.67 -14.40
CA GLU A 158 -15.59 9.13 -14.56
C GLU A 158 -17.01 9.61 -14.27
N LYS A 159 -18.01 8.80 -14.64
CA LYS A 159 -19.43 9.07 -14.33
C LYS A 159 -19.64 9.16 -12.81
N PHE A 160 -19.12 8.18 -12.07
CA PHE A 160 -19.22 8.15 -10.61
C PHE A 160 -18.53 9.35 -9.97
N ILE A 161 -17.29 9.65 -10.39
CA ILE A 161 -16.53 10.80 -9.88
C ILE A 161 -17.30 12.09 -10.15
N LYS A 162 -17.86 12.29 -11.34
CA LYS A 162 -18.64 13.49 -11.68
C LYS A 162 -19.94 13.62 -10.87
N GLU A 163 -20.55 12.50 -10.49
CA GLU A 163 -21.79 12.48 -9.70
C GLU A 163 -21.55 12.80 -8.22
N HIS A 164 -20.44 12.29 -7.65
CA HIS A 164 -20.18 12.35 -6.21
C HIS A 164 -19.09 13.34 -5.79
N VAL A 165 -18.21 13.76 -6.70
CA VAL A 165 -17.13 14.72 -6.42
C VAL A 165 -17.38 16.00 -7.20
N HIS A 166 -17.45 17.12 -6.48
CA HIS A 166 -17.64 18.44 -7.07
C HIS A 166 -16.48 19.33 -6.62
N THR A 167 -15.86 20.06 -7.54
CA THR A 167 -14.71 20.91 -7.25
C THR A 167 -15.08 22.37 -7.41
N ILE A 168 -14.71 23.22 -6.45
CA ILE A 168 -14.97 24.66 -6.47
C ILE A 168 -13.68 25.37 -6.03
N SER A 169 -13.23 26.36 -6.80
CA SER A 169 -12.09 27.17 -6.39
C SER A 169 -12.48 28.12 -5.25
N LEU A 170 -11.52 28.46 -4.38
CA LEU A 170 -11.74 29.40 -3.27
C LEU A 170 -12.32 30.75 -3.73
N LEU A 171 -11.88 31.25 -4.90
CA LEU A 171 -12.35 32.51 -5.46
C LEU A 171 -13.84 32.49 -5.83
N VAL A 172 -14.38 31.34 -6.21
CA VAL A 172 -15.80 31.19 -6.59
C VAL A 172 -16.65 30.89 -5.35
N PHE A 173 -16.06 30.33 -4.30
CA PHE A 173 -16.77 29.96 -3.09
C PHE A 173 -17.12 31.16 -2.20
N PHE A 174 -16.26 32.18 -2.16
CA PHE A 174 -16.45 33.44 -1.42
C PHE A 174 -16.93 34.56 -2.33
#